data_AF-A0A6P4A1K5-F1
#
_entry.id   AF-A0A6P4A1K5-F1
#
_cell.length_a   1.000
_cell.length_b   1.000
_cell.length_c   1.000
_cell.angle_alpha   90.00
_cell.angle_beta   90.00
_cell.angle_gamma   90.00
#
_symmetry.space_group_name_H-M   'P 1'
#
loop_
_entity.id
_entity.type
_entity.pdbx_description
1 polymer ?
#
loop_
_entity_poly.entity_id
_entity_poly.type
_entity_poly.pdbx_seq_one_letter_code
_entity_poly.pdbx_strand_id
1 'polypeptide(L)'
;MAYNKWPIFDSTFLSFGFNFGYESDFETRSANSALLVWKGMEYPYVKIPEQLRMIDLSCNALVGEIPGGLTNLLRLVQLNLSRNSLNGTIPQKIGQLHWLESLDLSHNQLSEEIPSSLTNISSLAFLDLSYNQLSVRIPTGTQLQSFNASSYEENRGLCGPPLTSMCPGDETPQPPSDSGVVGKSDFEDGGLWFDMLWLYIGIGIGFNFAFWSVCGLCY
;
A
#
# COMPACT_ATOMS: atom_id res chain seq x y z
N MET A 1 -5.91 12.32 34.52
CA MET A 1 -5.27 12.27 33.19
C MET A 1 -6.23 12.86 32.18
N ALA A 2 -5.78 13.86 31.42
CA ALA A 2 -6.63 14.63 30.52
C ALA A 2 -6.98 13.79 29.28
N TYR A 3 -8.28 13.56 29.08
CA TYR A 3 -8.79 13.05 27.81
C TYR A 3 -8.80 14.21 26.82
N ASN A 4 -7.98 14.13 25.78
CA ASN A 4 -8.10 15.05 24.64
C ASN A 4 -9.42 14.74 23.95
N LYS A 5 -10.41 15.59 24.22
CA LYS A 5 -11.74 15.57 23.61
C LYS A 5 -11.56 16.05 22.16
N TRP A 6 -11.64 15.14 21.20
CA TRP A 6 -11.56 15.49 19.79
C TRP A 6 -12.86 16.16 19.34
N PRO A 7 -12.80 17.22 18.51
CA PRO A 7 -13.99 17.93 18.07
C PRO A 7 -14.84 17.03 17.16
N ILE A 8 -16.13 16.94 17.48
CA ILE A 8 -17.13 16.19 16.71
C ILE A 8 -17.43 17.02 15.45
N PHE A 9 -16.88 16.61 14.31
CA PHE A 9 -17.27 17.10 12.99
C PHE A 9 -18.11 16.04 12.29
N ASP A 10 -19.12 16.49 11.53
CA ASP A 10 -20.19 15.73 10.88
C ASP A 10 -19.73 14.95 9.63
N SER A 11 -18.53 14.38 9.70
CA SER A 11 -17.92 13.55 8.66
C SER A 11 -17.47 12.25 9.33
N THR A 12 -17.78 11.11 8.72
CA THR A 12 -17.39 9.77 9.17
C THR A 12 -15.88 9.67 9.46
N PHE A 13 -15.47 9.94 10.70
CA PHE A 13 -14.09 9.71 11.14
C PHE A 13 -14.03 8.32 11.78
N LEU A 14 -13.03 7.54 11.36
CA LEU A 14 -12.72 6.26 11.96
C LEU A 14 -11.46 6.43 12.80
N SER A 15 -11.67 6.74 14.07
CA SER A 15 -10.58 6.79 15.03
C SER A 15 -10.43 5.41 15.66
N PHE A 16 -9.23 4.84 15.58
CA PHE A 16 -8.85 3.67 16.38
C PHE A 16 -8.06 4.11 17.61
N GLY A 17 -8.70 4.07 18.78
CA GLY A 17 -8.02 4.26 20.06
C GLY A 17 -7.67 2.92 20.69
N PHE A 18 -6.40 2.58 20.84
CA PHE A 18 -5.98 1.35 21.51
C PHE A 18 -5.62 1.64 22.97
N ASN A 19 -6.23 0.90 23.91
CA ASN A 19 -5.86 0.98 25.31
C ASN A 19 -5.00 -0.25 25.67
N PHE A 20 -3.79 0.01 26.15
CA PHE A 20 -2.82 -1.03 26.52
C PHE A 20 -3.00 -1.34 28.00
N GLY A 21 -3.43 -2.56 28.32
CA GLY A 21 -3.41 -3.05 29.70
C GLY A 21 -2.01 -3.55 30.04
N TYR A 22 -1.51 -3.20 31.22
CA TYR A 22 -0.34 -3.85 31.80
C TYR A 22 -0.83 -5.10 32.54
N GLU A 23 -0.74 -6.27 31.91
CA GLU A 23 -0.85 -7.54 32.64
C GLU A 23 0.58 -7.94 33.05
N SER A 24 0.78 -8.20 34.34
CA SER A 24 2.08 -8.34 34.99
C SER A 24 2.72 -9.70 34.79
N ASP A 25 2.78 -10.19 33.56
CA ASP A 25 3.57 -11.37 33.18
C ASP A 25 4.37 -11.04 31.90
N PHE A 26 5.57 -11.59 31.83
CA PHE A 26 6.63 -11.28 30.88
C PHE A 26 6.13 -11.27 29.40
N GLU A 27 6.46 -10.19 28.67
CA GLU A 27 6.33 -10.02 27.20
C GLU A 27 4.91 -9.97 26.57
N THR A 28 4.35 -8.77 26.41
CA THR A 28 3.89 -8.17 25.12
C THR A 28 3.00 -6.96 25.42
N ARG A 29 3.23 -5.83 24.73
CA ARG A 29 2.34 -4.66 24.80
C ARG A 29 1.10 -4.93 23.94
N SER A 30 0.22 -5.80 24.42
CA SER A 30 -1.04 -6.10 23.74
C SER A 30 -2.03 -4.96 23.95
N ALA A 31 -2.67 -4.52 22.87
CA ALA A 31 -3.79 -3.61 22.98
C ALA A 31 -5.01 -4.43 23.40
N ASN A 32 -5.42 -4.28 24.67
CA ASN A 32 -6.48 -5.10 25.23
C ASN A 32 -7.86 -4.61 24.81
N SER A 33 -7.97 -3.36 24.35
CA SER A 33 -9.20 -2.83 23.76
C SER A 33 -8.93 -1.85 22.64
N ALA A 34 -9.87 -1.78 21.69
CA ALA A 34 -9.92 -0.77 20.65
C ALA A 34 -11.23 0.00 20.75
N LEU A 35 -11.19 1.31 20.59
CA LEU A 35 -12.36 2.12 20.34
C LEU A 35 -12.46 2.30 18.83
N LEU A 36 -13.51 1.76 18.22
CA LEU A 36 -13.87 2.03 16.84
C LEU A 36 -14.92 3.13 16.85
N VAL A 37 -14.62 4.29 16.28
CA VAL A 37 -15.66 5.29 16.05
C VAL A 37 -16.18 5.13 14.63
N TRP A 38 -17.49 4.93 14.46
CA TRP A 38 -18.12 4.76 13.16
C TRP A 38 -19.40 5.58 13.10
N LYS A 39 -19.52 6.51 12.13
CA LYS A 39 -20.67 7.43 12.02
C LYS A 39 -20.98 8.17 13.34
N GLY A 40 -19.94 8.62 14.05
CA GLY A 40 -20.08 9.29 15.35
C GLY A 40 -20.49 8.37 16.50
N MET A 41 -20.66 7.06 16.26
CA MET A 41 -20.95 6.06 17.28
C MET A 41 -19.65 5.40 17.74
N GLU A 42 -19.45 5.37 19.05
CA GLU A 42 -18.33 4.69 19.69
C GLU A 42 -18.66 3.20 19.89
N TYR A 43 -17.82 2.33 19.30
CA TYR A 43 -17.86 0.88 19.43
C TYR A 43 -16.63 0.42 20.23
N PRO A 44 -16.75 0.33 21.56
CA PRO A 44 -15.68 -0.18 22.40
C PRO A 44 -15.54 -1.70 22.19
N TYR A 45 -14.46 -2.11 21.54
CA TYR A 45 -13.99 -3.48 21.53
C TYR A 45 -13.20 -3.73 22.81
N VAL A 46 -13.87 -4.28 23.82
CA VAL A 46 -13.31 -4.56 25.16
C VAL A 46 -12.27 -5.70 25.15
N LYS A 47 -12.23 -6.47 24.07
CA LYS A 47 -11.24 -7.51 23.83
C LYS A 47 -10.93 -7.56 22.34
N ILE A 48 -9.81 -6.98 21.93
CA ILE A 48 -9.28 -7.27 20.60
C ILE A 48 -8.78 -8.72 20.68
N PRO A 49 -9.33 -9.64 19.88
CA PRO A 49 -8.78 -10.98 19.89
C PRO A 49 -7.32 -10.88 19.46
N GLU A 50 -6.41 -11.58 20.16
CA GLU A 50 -5.05 -11.88 19.69
C GLU A 50 -5.05 -12.69 18.37
N GLN A 51 -6.18 -12.76 17.68
CA GLN A 51 -6.43 -13.47 16.46
C GLN A 51 -6.94 -12.53 15.36
N LEU A 52 -6.97 -11.20 15.57
CA LEU A 52 -7.29 -10.30 14.46
C LEU A 52 -6.20 -10.41 13.39
N ARG A 53 -6.51 -11.16 12.33
CA ARG A 53 -5.62 -11.46 11.21
C ARG A 53 -5.88 -10.55 10.01
N MET A 54 -7.10 -10.03 9.86
CA MET A 54 -7.52 -9.32 8.67
C MET A 54 -8.30 -8.08 9.07
N ILE A 55 -7.93 -6.95 8.48
CA ILE A 55 -8.68 -5.71 8.54
C ILE A 55 -8.89 -5.27 7.08
N ASP A 56 -10.15 -5.16 6.69
CA ASP A 56 -10.55 -4.51 5.44
C ASP A 56 -11.50 -3.36 5.77
N LEU A 57 -11.04 -2.15 5.47
CA LEU A 57 -11.76 -0.90 5.62
C LEU A 57 -11.74 -0.11 4.30
N SER A 58 -11.50 -0.80 3.20
CA SER A 58 -11.44 -0.19 1.88
C SER A 58 -12.78 0.40 1.45
N CYS A 59 -12.75 1.32 0.49
CA CYS A 59 -13.95 1.98 -0.06
C CYS A 59 -14.81 2.69 0.99
N ASN A 60 -14.18 3.49 1.84
CA ASN A 60 -14.87 4.32 2.81
C ASN A 60 -14.49 5.81 2.62
N ALA A 61 -15.07 6.67 3.44
CA ALA A 61 -14.73 8.09 3.49
C ALA A 61 -13.84 8.39 4.71
N LEU A 62 -12.89 7.50 5.02
CA LEU A 62 -12.01 7.69 6.18
C LEU A 62 -11.06 8.84 5.93
N VAL A 63 -10.92 9.72 6.93
CA VAL A 63 -10.05 10.91 6.90
C VAL A 63 -9.08 10.90 8.06
N GLY A 64 -7.99 11.67 7.92
CA GLY A 64 -6.94 11.77 8.93
C GLY A 64 -5.85 10.73 8.74
N GLU A 65 -4.96 10.63 9.72
CA GLU A 65 -3.76 9.78 9.64
C GLU A 65 -4.05 8.32 9.98
N ILE A 66 -3.18 7.42 9.48
CA ILE A 66 -3.17 6.03 9.93
C ILE A 66 -2.75 5.99 11.40
N PRO A 67 -3.60 5.54 12.33
CA PRO A 67 -3.29 5.59 13.74
C PRO A 67 -2.15 4.63 14.07
N GLY A 68 -1.09 5.12 14.73
CA GLY A 68 0.05 4.29 15.13
C GLY A 68 -0.30 3.16 16.11
N GLY A 69 -1.52 3.17 16.67
CA GLY A 69 -2.06 2.04 17.42
C GLY A 69 -2.25 0.77 16.58
N LEU A 70 -2.54 0.92 15.28
CA LEU A 70 -2.76 -0.17 14.32
C LEU A 70 -1.53 -1.10 14.24
N THR A 71 -0.34 -0.55 14.44
CA THR A 71 0.92 -1.30 14.38
C THR A 71 1.16 -2.20 15.61
N ASN A 72 0.28 -2.18 16.61
CA ASN A 72 0.35 -3.10 17.76
C ASN A 72 -0.45 -4.39 17.53
N LEU A 73 -1.12 -4.51 16.39
CA LEU A 73 -1.80 -5.73 15.96
C LEU A 73 -0.78 -6.72 15.37
N LEU A 74 0.15 -7.20 16.19
CA LEU A 74 1.35 -7.93 15.74
C LEU A 74 1.08 -9.24 14.97
N ARG A 75 -0.17 -9.73 14.98
CA ARG A 75 -0.57 -10.95 14.27
C ARG A 75 -1.45 -10.66 13.06
N LEU A 76 -1.49 -9.41 12.60
CA LEU A 76 -2.19 -9.02 11.39
C LEU A 76 -1.47 -9.62 10.18
N VAL A 77 -2.26 -10.19 9.28
CA VAL A 77 -1.85 -10.86 8.04
C VAL A 77 -2.29 -10.04 6.82
N GLN A 78 -3.46 -9.40 6.89
CA GLN A 78 -3.97 -8.57 5.81
C GLN A 78 -4.48 -7.24 6.34
N LEU A 79 -4.04 -6.16 5.70
CA LEU A 79 -4.50 -4.80 5.97
C LEU A 79 -4.87 -4.12 4.65
N ASN A 80 -6.15 -3.85 4.48
CA ASN A 80 -6.66 -3.09 3.35
C ASN A 80 -7.33 -1.80 3.85
N LEU A 81 -6.73 -0.66 3.51
CA LEU A 81 -7.24 0.69 3.78
C LEU A 81 -7.47 1.47 2.49
N SER A 82 -7.51 0.81 1.32
CA SER A 82 -7.54 1.49 0.05
C SER A 82 -8.84 2.24 -0.22
N ARG A 83 -8.81 3.20 -1.16
CA ARG A 83 -10.00 3.98 -1.58
C ARG A 83 -10.64 4.69 -0.38
N ASN A 84 -9.83 5.53 0.27
CA ASN A 84 -10.22 6.37 1.39
C ASN A 84 -9.65 7.79 1.17
N SER A 85 -9.75 8.65 2.18
CA SER A 85 -9.17 9.99 2.21
C SER A 85 -8.15 10.13 3.35
N LEU A 86 -7.41 9.06 3.64
CA LEU A 86 -6.38 9.05 4.68
C LEU A 86 -5.19 9.90 4.24
N ASN A 87 -4.62 10.69 5.15
CA ASN A 87 -3.51 11.61 4.90
C ASN A 87 -2.34 11.39 5.86
N GLY A 88 -1.34 12.28 5.83
CA GLY A 88 -0.14 12.15 6.66
C GLY A 88 0.80 11.07 6.14
N THR A 89 1.52 10.38 7.02
CA THR A 89 2.57 9.43 6.65
C THR A 89 2.17 7.98 6.96
N ILE A 90 2.83 7.02 6.31
CA ILE A 90 2.76 5.62 6.74
C ILE A 90 3.58 5.48 8.04
N PRO A 91 3.02 4.94 9.15
CA PRO A 91 3.73 4.87 10.42
C PRO A 91 5.00 4.02 10.34
N GLN A 92 6.14 4.53 10.84
CA GLN A 92 7.43 3.81 10.89
C GLN A 92 7.36 2.48 11.67
N LYS A 93 6.34 2.27 12.51
CA LYS A 93 6.15 1.01 13.23
C LYS A 93 5.45 -0.07 12.41
N ILE A 94 5.02 0.22 11.18
CA ILE A 94 4.39 -0.77 10.30
C ILE A 94 5.29 -1.99 10.09
N GLY A 95 6.61 -1.79 10.08
CA GLY A 95 7.62 -2.85 10.00
C GLY A 95 7.63 -3.86 11.15
N GLN A 96 6.88 -3.63 12.23
CA GLN A 96 6.71 -4.59 13.35
C GLN A 96 5.65 -5.67 13.06
N LEU A 97 4.85 -5.49 12.00
CA LEU A 97 3.82 -6.45 11.59
C LEU A 97 4.46 -7.60 10.80
N HIS A 98 5.29 -8.40 11.46
CA HIS A 98 6.11 -9.45 10.83
C HIS A 98 5.32 -10.59 10.17
N TRP A 99 4.01 -10.66 10.39
CA TRP A 99 3.11 -11.64 9.77
C TRP A 99 2.27 -11.06 8.63
N LEU A 100 2.45 -9.77 8.30
CA LEU A 100 1.67 -9.12 7.26
C LEU A 100 2.06 -9.66 5.89
N GLU A 101 1.09 -10.24 5.19
CA GLU A 101 1.25 -10.82 3.85
C GLU A 101 0.65 -9.92 2.78
N SER A 102 -0.37 -9.13 3.11
CA SER A 102 -1.03 -8.20 2.20
C SER A 102 -1.22 -6.82 2.81
N LEU A 103 -0.72 -5.80 2.11
CA LEU A 103 -0.88 -4.39 2.47
C LEU A 103 -1.40 -3.61 1.26
N ASP A 104 -2.63 -3.11 1.35
CA ASP A 104 -3.21 -2.20 0.36
C ASP A 104 -3.52 -0.85 1.01
N LEU A 105 -2.80 0.18 0.60
CA LEU A 105 -2.99 1.58 0.99
C LEU A 105 -3.33 2.46 -0.21
N SER A 106 -3.64 1.86 -1.36
CA SER A 106 -3.85 2.57 -2.62
C SER A 106 -5.04 3.54 -2.56
N HIS A 107 -5.06 4.53 -3.46
CA HIS A 107 -6.16 5.51 -3.54
C HIS A 107 -6.44 6.21 -2.20
N ASN A 108 -5.42 6.90 -1.68
CA ASN A 108 -5.48 7.73 -0.49
C ASN A 108 -4.73 9.06 -0.74
N GLN A 109 -4.48 9.83 0.32
CA GLN A 109 -3.73 11.09 0.31
C GLN A 109 -2.47 10.97 1.17
N LEU A 110 -1.90 9.76 1.31
CA LEU A 110 -0.68 9.54 2.08
C LEU A 110 0.51 10.23 1.41
N SER A 111 1.38 10.80 2.21
CA SER A 111 2.46 11.70 1.79
C SER A 111 3.78 11.34 2.46
N GLU A 112 4.84 12.08 2.15
CA GLU A 112 6.21 11.84 2.63
C GLU A 112 6.81 10.53 2.08
N GLU A 113 7.84 10.00 2.74
CA GLU A 113 8.57 8.82 2.32
C GLU A 113 7.88 7.50 2.69
N ILE A 114 8.16 6.45 1.91
CA ILE A 114 7.84 5.08 2.31
C ILE A 114 8.78 4.70 3.47
N PRO A 115 8.26 4.33 4.64
CA PRO A 115 9.07 4.06 5.80
C PRO A 115 10.01 2.88 5.53
N SER A 116 11.31 3.07 5.73
CA SER A 116 12.32 2.01 5.54
C SER A 116 12.02 0.74 6.34
N SER A 117 11.35 0.89 7.49
CA SER A 117 10.84 -0.24 8.29
C SER A 117 9.99 -1.24 7.51
N LEU A 118 9.34 -0.84 6.42
CA LEU A 118 8.50 -1.70 5.59
C LEU A 118 9.34 -2.83 4.95
N THR A 119 10.66 -2.66 4.81
CA THR A 119 11.57 -3.71 4.34
C THR A 119 11.78 -4.83 5.37
N ASN A 120 11.34 -4.65 6.63
CA ASN A 120 11.47 -5.67 7.68
C ASN A 120 10.33 -6.71 7.66
N ILE A 121 9.31 -6.49 6.84
CA ILE A 121 8.15 -7.38 6.73
C ILE A 121 8.45 -8.45 5.67
N SER A 122 9.24 -9.46 6.01
CA SER A 122 9.66 -10.50 5.05
C SER A 122 8.53 -11.38 4.51
N SER A 123 7.37 -11.37 5.16
CA SER A 123 6.17 -12.12 4.76
C SER A 123 5.35 -11.44 3.66
N LEU A 124 5.66 -10.18 3.31
CA LEU A 124 4.82 -9.39 2.43
C LEU A 124 4.82 -9.95 1.01
N ALA A 125 3.66 -10.43 0.56
CA ALA A 125 3.44 -11.03 -0.75
C ALA A 125 2.63 -10.12 -1.69
N PHE A 126 1.85 -9.19 -1.12
CA PHE A 126 1.11 -8.17 -1.85
C PHE A 126 1.33 -6.79 -1.22
N LEU A 127 1.63 -5.82 -2.07
CA LEU A 127 1.76 -4.42 -1.71
C LEU A 127 1.11 -3.57 -2.80
N ASP A 128 0.26 -2.64 -2.41
CA ASP A 128 -0.20 -1.57 -3.29
C ASP A 128 -0.22 -0.22 -2.53
N LEU A 129 0.59 0.71 -3.01
CA LEU A 129 0.72 2.08 -2.52
C LEU A 129 0.33 3.11 -3.58
N SER A 130 -0.21 2.66 -4.72
CA SER A 130 -0.51 3.50 -5.87
C SER A 130 -1.57 4.56 -5.56
N TYR A 131 -1.64 5.62 -6.37
CA TYR A 131 -2.61 6.71 -6.20
C TYR A 131 -2.54 7.34 -4.80
N ASN A 132 -1.35 7.81 -4.41
CA ASN A 132 -1.09 8.56 -3.20
C ASN A 132 -0.21 9.79 -3.53
N GLN A 133 0.28 10.49 -2.50
CA GLN A 133 1.18 11.63 -2.61
C GLN A 133 2.57 11.30 -2.03
N LEU A 134 2.96 10.02 -2.04
CA LEU A 134 4.26 9.58 -1.54
C LEU A 134 5.37 10.16 -2.40
N SER A 135 6.52 10.37 -1.76
CA SER A 135 7.67 11.04 -2.34
C SER A 135 8.97 10.39 -1.90
N VAL A 136 10.10 10.87 -2.44
CA VAL A 136 11.44 10.38 -2.15
C VAL A 136 11.73 9.02 -2.82
N ARG A 137 12.94 8.51 -2.62
CA ARG A 137 13.39 7.22 -3.15
C ARG A 137 12.67 6.07 -2.46
N ILE A 138 12.21 5.10 -3.25
CA ILE A 138 11.69 3.82 -2.73
C ILE A 138 12.81 3.12 -1.94
N PRO A 139 12.60 2.70 -0.68
CA PRO A 139 13.64 2.09 0.14
C PRO A 139 14.28 0.89 -0.55
N THR A 140 15.61 0.93 -0.67
CA THR A 140 16.40 -0.14 -1.27
C THR A 140 16.45 -1.34 -0.31
N GLY A 141 15.52 -2.28 -0.48
CA GLY A 141 15.41 -3.52 0.27
C GLY A 141 14.74 -4.59 -0.60
N THR A 142 15.16 -5.85 -0.43
CA THR A 142 14.97 -6.95 -1.39
C THR A 142 13.52 -7.21 -1.82
N GLN A 143 12.54 -6.89 -0.98
CA GLN A 143 11.12 -7.16 -1.29
C GLN A 143 10.40 -5.99 -1.96
N LEU A 144 10.68 -4.73 -1.59
CA LEU A 144 9.92 -3.59 -2.13
C LEU A 144 10.20 -3.40 -3.63
N GLN A 145 11.44 -3.62 -4.03
CA GLN A 145 11.85 -3.57 -5.44
C GLN A 145 11.38 -4.77 -6.27
N SER A 146 10.90 -5.85 -5.62
CA SER A 146 10.37 -7.03 -6.30
C SER A 146 8.92 -6.86 -6.77
N PHE A 147 8.18 -5.90 -6.17
CA PHE A 147 6.82 -5.60 -6.58
C PHE A 147 6.79 -4.85 -7.91
N ASN A 148 5.68 -4.97 -8.62
CA ASN A 148 5.50 -4.29 -9.91
C ASN A 148 5.48 -2.77 -9.73
N ALA A 149 5.95 -2.02 -10.73
CA ALA A 149 5.91 -0.57 -10.79
C ALA A 149 4.48 -0.01 -10.60
N SER A 150 3.46 -0.75 -11.03
CA SER A 150 2.05 -0.42 -10.81
C SER A 150 1.69 -0.18 -9.35
N SER A 151 2.34 -0.91 -8.43
CA SER A 151 2.12 -0.78 -6.97
C SER A 151 2.54 0.57 -6.40
N TYR A 152 3.26 1.38 -7.19
CA TYR A 152 3.79 2.68 -6.81
C TYR A 152 3.31 3.79 -7.77
N GLU A 153 2.46 3.46 -8.75
CA GLU A 153 2.00 4.39 -9.78
C GLU A 153 1.20 5.55 -9.16
N GLU A 154 1.13 6.67 -9.88
CA GLU A 154 0.43 7.88 -9.44
C GLU A 154 0.92 8.47 -8.11
N ASN A 155 2.16 8.17 -7.71
CA ASN A 155 2.91 8.89 -6.68
C ASN A 155 3.99 9.76 -7.33
N ARG A 156 3.65 10.99 -7.69
CA ARG A 156 4.53 11.86 -8.51
C ARG A 156 5.89 12.17 -7.91
N GLY A 157 6.03 12.07 -6.58
CA GLY A 157 7.28 12.33 -5.89
C GLY A 157 8.19 11.10 -5.75
N LEU A 158 7.70 9.89 -6.07
CA LEU A 158 8.48 8.66 -5.92
C LEU A 158 9.49 8.49 -7.05
N CYS A 159 10.67 7.98 -6.70
CA CYS A 159 11.74 7.68 -7.63
C CYS A 159 12.52 6.44 -7.24
N GLY A 160 13.29 5.90 -8.20
CA GLY A 160 14.11 4.71 -8.05
C GLY A 160 13.35 3.41 -8.37
N PRO A 161 14.09 2.29 -8.55
CA PRO A 161 13.48 1.00 -8.88
C PRO A 161 12.40 0.61 -7.85
N PRO A 162 11.25 0.03 -8.29
CA PRO A 162 10.94 -0.47 -9.64
C PRO A 162 10.39 0.58 -10.61
N LEU A 163 10.29 1.85 -10.23
CA LEU A 163 9.87 2.93 -11.13
C LEU A 163 10.97 3.27 -12.13
N THR A 164 10.58 3.78 -13.30
CA THR A 164 11.49 4.32 -14.31
C THR A 164 11.94 5.75 -14.01
N SER A 165 11.31 6.43 -13.05
CA SER A 165 11.68 7.76 -12.59
C SER A 165 13.02 7.71 -11.85
N MET A 166 14.01 8.44 -12.35
CA MET A 166 15.33 8.56 -11.70
C MET A 166 15.25 9.53 -10.52
N CYS A 167 15.98 9.22 -9.45
CA CYS A 167 16.07 10.14 -8.31
C CYS A 167 17.10 11.25 -8.58
N PRO A 168 16.89 12.46 -8.02
CA PRO A 168 17.91 13.50 -8.04
C PRO A 168 19.23 12.98 -7.45
N GLY A 169 20.33 13.09 -8.21
CA GLY A 169 21.65 12.59 -7.84
C GLY A 169 22.07 11.23 -8.43
N ASP A 170 21.18 10.55 -9.18
CA ASP A 170 21.54 9.38 -10.00
C ASP A 170 22.05 9.77 -11.41
N GLU A 171 22.33 11.06 -11.65
CA GLU A 171 22.96 11.51 -12.88
C GLU A 171 24.38 10.91 -12.98
N THR A 172 24.53 9.94 -13.88
CA THR A 172 25.85 9.56 -14.36
C THR A 172 26.48 10.77 -15.06
N PRO A 173 27.78 11.05 -14.85
CA PRO A 173 28.48 12.07 -15.62
C PRO A 173 28.30 11.74 -17.11
N GLN A 174 27.62 12.61 -17.87
CA GLN A 174 27.50 12.46 -19.31
C GLN A 174 28.92 12.45 -19.90
N PRO A 175 29.34 11.41 -20.64
CA PRO A 175 30.48 11.54 -21.52
C PRO A 175 30.11 12.52 -22.65
N PRO A 176 31.06 13.34 -23.13
CA PRO A 176 30.77 14.39 -24.10
C PRO A 176 30.16 13.81 -25.37
N SER A 177 29.14 14.50 -25.87
CA SER A 177 28.49 14.27 -27.16
C SER A 177 29.52 14.33 -28.28
N ASP A 178 29.79 13.20 -28.93
CA ASP A 178 30.45 13.18 -30.23
C ASP A 178 29.41 12.96 -31.33
N SER A 179 29.35 13.94 -32.21
CA SER A 179 28.57 14.01 -33.43
C SER A 179 29.37 13.41 -34.57
N GLY A 180 28.96 12.27 -35.13
CA GLY A 180 29.62 11.77 -36.34
C GLY A 180 29.18 10.42 -36.90
N VAL A 181 28.39 10.49 -37.97
CA VAL A 181 28.44 9.63 -39.18
C VAL A 181 27.82 8.22 -39.14
N VAL A 182 26.67 8.16 -39.84
CA VAL A 182 26.14 7.12 -40.76
C VAL A 182 27.01 5.87 -40.99
N GLY A 183 26.44 4.71 -40.65
CA GLY A 183 26.79 3.40 -41.22
C GLY A 183 25.51 2.60 -41.48
N LYS A 184 25.20 2.37 -42.76
CA LYS A 184 24.06 1.60 -43.25
C LYS A 184 24.52 0.16 -43.48
N SER A 185 23.77 -0.82 -43.01
CA SER A 185 23.88 -2.20 -43.47
C SER A 185 22.49 -2.82 -43.49
N ASP A 186 21.98 -3.01 -44.71
CA ASP A 186 20.78 -3.77 -45.03
C ASP A 186 21.08 -5.28 -44.89
N PHE A 187 20.16 -6.05 -44.31
CA PHE A 187 20.05 -7.48 -44.56
C PHE A 187 18.56 -7.90 -44.44
N GLU A 188 17.98 -8.26 -45.59
CA GLU A 188 16.69 -8.92 -45.73
C GLU A 188 16.87 -10.45 -45.61
N ASP A 189 15.94 -11.14 -44.93
CA ASP A 189 15.05 -12.15 -45.54
C ASP A 189 14.11 -12.79 -44.49
N GLY A 190 12.91 -13.13 -44.95
CA GLY A 190 12.25 -14.38 -44.55
C GLY A 190 11.13 -14.29 -43.51
N GLY A 191 9.90 -14.05 -43.98
CA GLY A 191 8.69 -14.17 -43.15
C GLY A 191 8.37 -15.60 -42.70
N LEU A 192 7.35 -15.72 -41.82
CA LEU A 192 6.34 -16.81 -41.76
C LEU A 192 5.62 -16.94 -40.38
N TRP A 193 5.11 -15.89 -39.73
CA TRP A 193 4.29 -16.10 -38.51
C TRP A 193 3.02 -15.23 -38.38
N PHE A 194 2.56 -14.60 -39.46
CA PHE A 194 1.26 -13.94 -39.48
C PHE A 194 0.15 -14.97 -39.75
N ASP A 195 -0.32 -15.65 -38.69
CA ASP A 195 -1.64 -16.30 -38.62
C ASP A 195 -2.06 -16.64 -37.18
N MET A 196 -1.71 -15.78 -36.20
CA MET A 196 -2.10 -15.95 -34.79
C MET A 196 -2.75 -14.70 -34.18
N LEU A 197 -3.48 -13.94 -35.01
CA LEU A 197 -4.19 -12.72 -34.56
C LEU A 197 -5.72 -12.84 -34.59
N TRP A 198 -6.28 -13.96 -35.06
CA TRP A 198 -7.75 -14.11 -35.20
C TRP A 198 -8.41 -15.11 -34.25
N LEU A 199 -7.66 -15.75 -33.33
CA LEU A 199 -8.22 -16.77 -32.41
C LEU A 199 -8.22 -16.39 -30.92
N TYR A 200 -7.66 -15.24 -30.53
CA TYR A 200 -7.65 -14.81 -29.12
C TYR A 200 -8.82 -13.88 -28.72
N ILE A 201 -9.70 -13.51 -29.66
CA ILE A 201 -10.84 -12.61 -29.40
C ILE A 201 -12.12 -13.36 -28.98
N GLY A 202 -12.13 -14.70 -28.94
CA GLY A 202 -13.40 -15.46 -28.89
C GLY A 202 -13.89 -16.03 -27.54
N ILE A 203 -13.05 -16.32 -26.55
CA ILE A 203 -13.47 -17.23 -25.44
C ILE A 203 -13.13 -16.73 -24.02
N GLY A 204 -12.36 -15.65 -23.85
CA GLY A 204 -11.98 -15.14 -22.53
C GLY A 204 -13.01 -14.24 -21.82
N ILE A 205 -14.01 -13.73 -22.54
CA ILE A 205 -14.91 -12.68 -22.04
C ILE A 205 -16.10 -13.27 -21.25
N GLY A 206 -16.35 -14.58 -21.30
CA GLY A 206 -17.54 -15.19 -20.70
C GLY A 206 -17.39 -15.71 -19.25
N PHE A 207 -16.17 -16.00 -18.80
CA PHE A 207 -15.95 -16.69 -17.51
C PHE A 207 -15.35 -15.81 -16.39
N ASN A 208 -14.82 -14.63 -16.70
CA ASN A 208 -14.35 -13.67 -15.67
C ASN A 208 -15.47 -12.79 -15.08
N PHE A 209 -16.61 -12.62 -15.77
CA PHE A 209 -17.69 -11.78 -15.25
C PHE A 209 -18.53 -12.46 -14.15
N ALA A 210 -18.51 -13.79 -14.05
CA ALA A 210 -19.28 -14.50 -13.03
C ALA A 210 -18.59 -14.54 -11.66
N PHE A 211 -17.27 -14.37 -11.58
CA PHE A 211 -16.54 -14.35 -10.30
C PHE A 211 -16.31 -12.94 -9.74
N TRP A 212 -16.47 -11.89 -10.56
CA TRP A 212 -16.47 -10.50 -10.10
C TRP A 212 -17.85 -9.95 -9.72
N SER A 213 -18.90 -10.77 -9.78
CA SER A 213 -20.27 -10.36 -9.42
C SER A 213 -20.59 -10.46 -7.91
N VAL A 214 -19.61 -10.76 -7.05
CA VAL A 214 -19.81 -10.83 -5.57
C VAL A 214 -18.91 -9.88 -4.77
N CYS A 215 -17.91 -9.25 -5.39
CA CYS A 215 -17.24 -8.11 -4.77
C CYS A 215 -18.04 -6.85 -5.11
N GLY A 216 -18.71 -6.29 -4.10
CA GLY A 216 -19.55 -5.11 -4.24
C GLY A 216 -18.83 -3.99 -5.00
N LEU A 217 -19.46 -3.55 -6.07
CA LEU A 217 -19.19 -2.25 -6.71
C LEU A 217 -19.22 -1.17 -5.62
N CYS A 218 -18.04 -0.65 -5.28
CA CYS A 218 -17.92 0.60 -4.55
C CYS A 218 -18.46 1.70 -5.48
N TYR A 219 -19.60 2.29 -5.12
CA TYR A 219 -20.16 3.50 -5.74
C TYR A 219 -19.56 4.75 -5.12
#